data_AF-A0A537SSV0-F1
#
_entry.id   AF-A0A537SSV0-F1
#
_cell.length_a   1.000
_cell.length_b   1.000
_cell.length_c   1.000
_cell.angle_alpha   90.00
_cell.angle_beta   90.00
_cell.angle_gamma   90.00
#
_symmetry.space_group_name_H-M   'P 1'
#
loop_
_entity.id
_entity.type
_entity.pdbx_description
1 polymer ?
#
loop_
_entity_poly.entity_id
_entity_poly.type
_entity_poly.pdbx_seq_one_letter_code
_entity_poly.pdbx_strand_id
1 'polypeptide(L)'
;MTALPAIPLPSGIRSRFVENINGLRVHVLEAGYETRGRPCVLLLHGFPELAFSWRKVMPALSEAGYHVIAPDQRGYGRTSGWNASYDGDLASFRLLNLVRDALGLMSAFGYRSIDAVVGHDFGSFVAAWCALVRPDVFRSVALMSAPFAGPPPLPFDTADRPAKPKLDDPVHRELAALPRPRKHYQWYYSTRHANADMHHAPQGVHDFLRAYYHHKSADWKGNQPYPLKSWTASELAKLPTYYVMDLARNMAETVAEEMPDTAAIADNKWLPDNQLAFYSAEYARTGFQGGLQWYRCGTSGA
;
A
#
# COMPACT_ATOMS: atom_id res chain seq x y z
N MET A 1 1.29 -25.55 13.84
CA MET A 1 0.91 -24.34 13.08
C MET A 1 -0.60 -24.26 13.07
N THR A 2 -1.19 -23.22 13.64
CA THR A 2 -2.63 -22.96 13.57
C THR A 2 -3.00 -22.74 12.11
N ALA A 3 -4.03 -23.42 11.59
CA ALA A 3 -4.49 -23.20 10.23
C ALA A 3 -4.98 -21.75 10.09
N LEU A 4 -4.51 -21.04 9.06
CA LEU A 4 -5.00 -19.69 8.75
C LEU A 4 -6.47 -19.76 8.32
N PRO A 5 -7.29 -18.74 8.63
CA PRO A 5 -8.69 -18.74 8.22
C PRO A 5 -8.83 -18.86 6.70
N ALA A 6 -9.96 -19.41 6.24
CA ALA A 6 -10.26 -19.43 4.81
C ALA A 6 -10.35 -17.99 4.27
N ILE A 7 -9.85 -17.76 3.05
CA ILE A 7 -10.00 -16.47 2.38
C ILE A 7 -11.37 -16.47 1.70
N PRO A 8 -12.25 -15.48 1.92
CA PRO A 8 -13.59 -15.45 1.32
C PRO A 8 -13.53 -15.04 -0.15
N LEU A 9 -13.01 -15.93 -1.00
CA LEU A 9 -12.75 -15.69 -2.42
C LEU A 9 -13.98 -16.00 -3.29
N PRO A 10 -14.27 -15.18 -4.30
CA PRO A 10 -15.14 -15.55 -5.40
C PRO A 10 -14.69 -16.83 -6.12
N SER A 11 -15.62 -17.51 -6.78
CA SER A 11 -15.31 -18.63 -7.68
C SER A 11 -14.33 -18.18 -8.78
N GLY A 12 -13.45 -19.08 -9.23
CA GLY A 12 -12.43 -18.79 -10.24
C GLY A 12 -11.17 -18.08 -9.74
N ILE A 13 -11.08 -17.80 -8.42
CA ILE A 13 -9.85 -17.32 -7.78
C ILE A 13 -9.33 -18.41 -6.84
N ARG A 14 -8.06 -18.78 -7.01
CA ARG A 14 -7.34 -19.66 -6.08
C ARG A 14 -6.31 -18.90 -5.28
N SER A 15 -6.02 -19.42 -4.09
CA SER A 15 -4.92 -18.95 -3.22
C SER A 15 -3.81 -19.98 -3.22
N ARG A 16 -2.56 -19.55 -3.42
CA ARG A 16 -1.38 -20.43 -3.29
C ARG A 16 -0.16 -19.69 -2.76
N PHE A 17 0.88 -20.45 -2.42
CA PHE A 17 2.19 -19.92 -2.08
C PHE A 17 3.20 -20.22 -3.19
N VAL A 18 4.14 -19.29 -3.37
CA VAL A 18 5.29 -19.45 -4.27
C VAL A 18 6.55 -19.25 -3.44
N GLU A 19 7.41 -20.26 -3.44
CA GLU A 19 8.62 -20.29 -2.62
C GLU A 19 9.80 -19.58 -3.31
N ASN A 20 10.76 -19.12 -2.52
CA ASN A 20 12.07 -18.63 -2.96
C ASN A 20 12.03 -17.40 -3.88
N ILE A 21 11.09 -16.48 -3.65
CA ILE A 21 11.02 -15.22 -4.39
C ILE A 21 11.84 -14.17 -3.64
N ASN A 22 13.10 -13.97 -4.04
CA ASN A 22 13.99 -13.00 -3.40
C ASN A 22 14.07 -13.17 -1.86
N GLY A 23 14.17 -14.43 -1.41
CA GLY A 23 14.18 -14.83 0.00
C GLY A 23 12.80 -14.91 0.66
N LEU A 24 11.71 -14.61 -0.07
CA LEU A 24 10.35 -14.67 0.44
C LEU A 24 9.63 -15.97 0.07
N ARG A 25 8.67 -16.31 0.92
CA ARG A 25 7.55 -17.20 0.58
C ARG A 25 6.33 -16.31 0.33
N VAL A 26 5.96 -16.15 -0.94
CA VAL A 26 4.96 -15.17 -1.37
C VAL A 26 3.59 -15.83 -1.43
N HIS A 27 2.61 -15.24 -0.76
CA HIS A 27 1.21 -15.60 -0.94
C HIS A 27 0.65 -14.88 -2.17
N VAL A 28 -0.15 -15.59 -2.96
CA VAL A 28 -0.70 -15.12 -4.22
C VAL A 28 -2.15 -15.54 -4.37
N LEU A 29 -2.98 -14.60 -4.82
CA LEU A 29 -4.26 -14.88 -5.45
C LEU A 29 -4.10 -14.95 -6.96
N GLU A 30 -4.70 -15.96 -7.58
CA GLU A 30 -4.55 -16.26 -9.00
C GLU A 30 -5.92 -16.52 -9.62
N ALA A 31 -6.19 -15.93 -10.78
CA ALA A 31 -7.39 -16.18 -11.56
C ALA A 31 -7.05 -16.44 -13.02
N GLY A 32 -7.86 -17.25 -13.69
CA GLY A 32 -7.67 -17.55 -15.10
C GLY A 32 -6.54 -18.54 -15.39
N TYR A 33 -6.12 -19.28 -14.36
CA TYR A 33 -5.04 -20.27 -14.40
C TYR A 33 -5.44 -21.59 -15.10
N GLU A 34 -6.72 -21.77 -15.39
CA GLU A 34 -7.27 -22.98 -16.01
C GLU A 34 -6.76 -23.17 -17.45
N THR A 35 -6.45 -22.06 -18.15
CA THR A 35 -5.89 -22.07 -19.50
C THR A 35 -4.44 -21.60 -19.45
N ARG A 36 -3.52 -22.39 -20.00
CA ARG A 36 -2.10 -22.02 -20.10
C ARG A 36 -1.86 -21.05 -21.25
N GLY A 37 -0.80 -20.25 -21.14
CA GLY A 37 -0.34 -19.35 -22.21
C GLY A 37 -1.15 -18.06 -22.37
N ARG A 38 -2.03 -17.75 -21.43
CA ARG A 38 -2.79 -16.49 -21.43
C ARG A 38 -1.86 -15.28 -21.20
N PRO A 39 -2.20 -14.11 -21.78
CA PRO A 39 -1.55 -12.85 -21.43
C PRO A 39 -1.63 -12.60 -19.92
N CYS A 40 -0.59 -12.01 -19.34
CA CYS A 40 -0.44 -11.90 -17.89
C CYS A 40 -0.66 -10.48 -17.39
N VAL A 41 -1.45 -10.35 -16.32
CA VAL A 41 -1.65 -9.10 -15.59
C VAL A 41 -1.23 -9.28 -14.13
N LEU A 42 -0.29 -8.47 -13.67
CA LEU A 42 0.13 -8.40 -12.27
C LEU A 42 -0.60 -7.26 -11.55
N LEU A 43 -1.22 -7.55 -10.41
CA LEU A 43 -1.97 -6.58 -9.60
C LEU A 43 -1.29 -6.35 -8.25
N LEU A 44 -0.85 -5.12 -7.96
CA LEU A 44 -0.09 -4.74 -6.76
C LEU A 44 -0.93 -3.79 -5.89
N HIS A 45 -1.30 -4.25 -4.68
CA HIS A 45 -2.09 -3.47 -3.72
C HIS A 45 -1.25 -2.38 -3.00
N GLY A 46 -1.86 -1.58 -2.13
CA GLY A 46 -1.13 -0.62 -1.29
C GLY A 46 -1.28 -0.87 0.21
N PHE A 47 -1.23 0.20 1.00
CA PHE A 47 -1.34 0.18 2.45
C PHE A 47 -2.68 0.75 2.95
N PRO A 48 -3.34 0.13 3.94
CA PRO A 48 -3.09 -1.17 4.56
C PRO A 48 -3.94 -2.27 3.89
N GLU A 49 -3.71 -2.51 2.60
CA GLU A 49 -4.45 -3.51 1.84
C GLU A 49 -3.75 -4.88 1.81
N LEU A 50 -4.31 -5.81 1.03
CA LEU A 50 -3.82 -7.16 0.76
C LEU A 50 -4.09 -7.50 -0.71
N ALA A 51 -3.57 -8.63 -1.21
CA ALA A 51 -3.97 -9.18 -2.51
C ALA A 51 -5.50 -9.28 -2.66
N PHE A 52 -6.17 -9.53 -1.54
CA PHE A 52 -7.62 -9.64 -1.44
C PHE A 52 -8.38 -8.39 -1.92
N SER A 53 -7.77 -7.20 -1.96
CA SER A 53 -8.38 -6.00 -2.56
C SER A 53 -8.80 -6.21 -4.00
N TRP A 54 -8.04 -7.02 -4.75
CA TRP A 54 -8.25 -7.25 -6.17
C TRP A 54 -9.35 -8.27 -6.48
N ARG A 55 -9.87 -9.00 -5.47
CA ARG A 55 -10.83 -10.10 -5.67
C ARG A 55 -12.06 -9.75 -6.50
N LYS A 56 -12.46 -8.47 -6.53
CA LYS A 56 -13.65 -8.00 -7.24
C LYS A 56 -13.40 -7.70 -8.72
N VAL A 57 -12.14 -7.51 -9.13
CA VAL A 57 -11.77 -7.23 -10.53
C VAL A 57 -11.09 -8.41 -11.21
N MET A 58 -10.45 -9.30 -10.44
CA MET A 58 -9.80 -10.50 -10.97
C MET A 58 -10.72 -11.38 -11.83
N PRO A 59 -12.01 -11.61 -11.49
CA PRO A 59 -12.90 -12.42 -12.32
C PRO A 59 -13.12 -11.80 -13.71
N ALA A 60 -13.41 -10.50 -13.78
CA ALA A 60 -13.61 -9.81 -15.05
C ALA A 60 -12.35 -9.81 -15.94
N LEU A 61 -11.16 -9.63 -15.34
CA LEU A 61 -9.90 -9.74 -16.08
C LEU A 61 -9.63 -11.17 -16.55
N SER A 62 -9.95 -12.17 -15.73
CA SER A 62 -9.89 -13.57 -16.14
C SER A 62 -10.87 -13.88 -17.26
N GLU A 63 -12.12 -13.45 -17.20
CA GLU A 63 -13.11 -13.63 -18.27
C GLU A 63 -12.66 -12.96 -19.57
N ALA A 64 -11.98 -11.81 -19.48
CA ALA A 64 -11.43 -11.09 -20.61
C ALA A 64 -10.21 -11.75 -21.29
N GLY A 65 -9.74 -12.91 -20.81
CA GLY A 65 -8.65 -13.63 -21.47
C GLY A 65 -7.33 -13.69 -20.71
N TYR A 66 -7.21 -13.01 -19.56
CA TYR A 66 -5.93 -12.86 -18.86
C TYR A 66 -5.69 -13.93 -17.78
N HIS A 67 -4.42 -14.26 -17.57
CA HIS A 67 -3.96 -14.86 -16.32
C HIS A 67 -3.61 -13.72 -15.36
N VAL A 68 -4.32 -13.68 -14.23
CA VAL A 68 -4.27 -12.58 -13.29
C VAL A 68 -3.58 -13.04 -12.01
N ILE A 69 -2.53 -12.31 -11.62
CA ILE A 69 -1.70 -12.64 -10.46
C ILE A 69 -1.71 -11.45 -9.50
N ALA A 70 -2.10 -11.66 -8.24
CA ALA A 70 -2.10 -10.65 -7.19
C ALA A 70 -1.36 -11.17 -5.94
N PRO A 71 -0.12 -10.75 -5.66
CA PRO A 71 0.60 -11.14 -4.46
C PRO A 71 0.20 -10.30 -3.25
N ASP A 72 0.23 -10.90 -2.06
CA ASP A 72 0.48 -10.14 -0.84
C ASP A 72 1.94 -9.68 -0.91
N GLN A 73 2.18 -8.37 -0.94
CA GLN A 73 3.54 -7.85 -1.11
C GLN A 73 4.38 -8.02 0.15
N ARG A 74 5.69 -7.82 0.03
CA ARG A 74 6.63 -7.87 1.17
C ARG A 74 6.14 -7.00 2.32
N GLY A 75 6.00 -7.58 3.51
CA GLY A 75 5.50 -6.87 4.68
C GLY A 75 3.99 -7.02 4.92
N TYR A 76 3.27 -7.73 4.05
CA TYR A 76 1.82 -7.81 4.07
C TYR A 76 1.30 -9.23 4.12
N GLY A 77 0.12 -9.36 4.74
CA GLY A 77 -0.72 -10.55 4.70
C GLY A 77 0.03 -11.84 4.99
N ARG A 78 -0.10 -12.80 4.08
CA ARG A 78 0.41 -14.15 4.26
C ARG A 78 1.81 -14.35 3.70
N THR A 79 2.38 -13.35 3.03
CA THR A 79 3.78 -13.39 2.57
C THR A 79 4.72 -13.36 3.78
N SER A 80 5.71 -14.25 3.79
CA SER A 80 6.69 -14.39 4.88
C SER A 80 8.13 -14.40 4.35
N GLY A 81 9.11 -14.44 5.26
CA GLY A 81 10.53 -14.31 4.91
C GLY A 81 11.08 -12.88 4.99
N TRP A 82 10.34 -11.97 5.62
CA TRP A 82 10.74 -10.58 5.86
C TRP A 82 10.83 -10.28 7.37
N ASN A 83 11.52 -9.20 7.74
CA ASN A 83 11.75 -8.80 9.12
C ASN A 83 10.71 -7.77 9.59
N ALA A 84 9.94 -8.13 10.62
CA ALA A 84 8.91 -7.28 11.21
C ALA A 84 9.39 -6.33 12.32
N SER A 85 10.69 -6.32 12.65
CA SER A 85 11.26 -5.38 13.62
C SER A 85 11.33 -3.97 13.05
N TYR A 86 10.99 -2.97 13.86
CA TYR A 86 11.25 -1.57 13.52
C TYR A 86 12.74 -1.33 13.23
N ASP A 87 13.67 -1.92 13.99
CA ASP A 87 15.11 -1.76 13.73
C ASP A 87 15.67 -2.80 12.74
N GLY A 88 14.78 -3.51 12.02
CA GLY A 88 15.17 -4.42 10.95
C GLY A 88 15.80 -3.70 9.75
N ASP A 89 16.47 -4.46 8.88
CA ASP A 89 17.11 -3.92 7.69
C ASP A 89 16.10 -3.33 6.70
N LEU A 90 16.06 -2.00 6.65
CA LEU A 90 15.24 -1.23 5.73
C LEU A 90 15.64 -1.41 4.27
N ALA A 91 16.89 -1.80 3.97
CA ALA A 91 17.32 -1.99 2.58
C ALA A 91 16.45 -3.04 1.87
N SER A 92 15.98 -4.06 2.59
CA SER A 92 15.09 -5.10 2.07
C SER A 92 13.71 -4.59 1.61
N PHE A 93 13.28 -3.41 2.09
CA PHE A 93 12.00 -2.78 1.73
C PHE A 93 12.14 -1.64 0.71
N ARG A 94 13.37 -1.32 0.28
CA ARG A 94 13.60 -0.32 -0.76
C ARG A 94 12.91 -0.71 -2.06
N LEU A 95 12.50 0.30 -2.80
CA LEU A 95 11.66 0.16 -3.99
C LEU A 95 12.23 -0.80 -5.06
N LEU A 96 13.54 -0.77 -5.31
CA LEU A 96 14.17 -1.70 -6.25
C LEU A 96 14.16 -3.16 -5.77
N ASN A 97 14.15 -3.42 -4.46
CA ASN A 97 13.93 -4.76 -3.93
C ASN A 97 12.48 -5.21 -4.08
N LEU A 98 11.51 -4.30 -3.95
CA LEU A 98 10.10 -4.59 -4.25
C LEU A 98 9.88 -4.91 -5.74
N VAL A 99 10.56 -4.18 -6.64
CA VAL A 99 10.59 -4.52 -8.08
C VAL A 99 11.22 -5.89 -8.31
N ARG A 100 12.29 -6.23 -7.58
CA ARG A 100 12.92 -7.56 -7.64
C ARG A 100 11.98 -8.67 -7.17
N ASP A 101 11.15 -8.42 -6.16
CA ASP A 101 10.12 -9.37 -5.72
C ASP A 101 9.11 -9.63 -6.85
N ALA A 102 8.62 -8.58 -7.52
CA ALA A 102 7.70 -8.69 -8.66
C ALA A 102 8.34 -9.45 -9.83
N LEU A 103 9.58 -9.12 -10.21
CA LEU A 103 10.33 -9.81 -11.27
C LEU A 103 10.55 -11.29 -10.95
N GLY A 104 10.96 -11.58 -9.71
CA GLY A 104 11.17 -12.96 -9.23
C GLY A 104 9.88 -13.76 -9.30
N LEU A 105 8.76 -13.16 -8.90
CA LEU A 105 7.46 -13.79 -8.97
C LEU A 105 7.06 -14.08 -10.42
N MET A 106 7.15 -13.10 -11.33
CA MET A 106 6.81 -13.31 -12.74
C MET A 106 7.69 -14.38 -13.39
N SER A 107 8.98 -14.39 -13.09
CA SER A 107 9.90 -15.43 -13.54
C SER A 107 9.50 -16.82 -13.00
N ALA A 108 9.08 -16.92 -11.74
CA ALA A 108 8.64 -18.19 -11.14
C ALA A 108 7.34 -18.72 -11.75
N PHE A 109 6.47 -17.83 -12.24
CA PHE A 109 5.29 -18.19 -13.03
C PHE A 109 5.61 -18.51 -14.51
N GLY A 110 6.88 -18.39 -14.93
CA GLY A 110 7.33 -18.71 -16.28
C GLY A 110 7.23 -17.56 -17.28
N TYR A 111 6.95 -16.34 -16.82
CA TYR A 111 6.86 -15.17 -17.69
C TYR A 111 8.22 -14.49 -17.84
N ARG A 112 8.68 -14.36 -19.09
CA ARG A 112 9.83 -13.50 -19.46
C ARG A 112 9.42 -12.03 -19.60
N SER A 113 8.18 -11.81 -20.01
CA SER A 113 7.49 -10.51 -20.08
C SER A 113 6.00 -10.72 -19.77
N ILE A 114 5.33 -9.67 -19.28
CA ILE A 114 3.89 -9.66 -19.02
C ILE A 114 3.22 -8.52 -19.78
N ASP A 115 1.90 -8.57 -19.92
CA ASP A 115 1.11 -7.61 -20.69
C ASP A 115 0.91 -6.32 -19.91
N ALA A 116 0.59 -6.42 -18.61
CA ALA A 116 0.37 -5.26 -17.77
C ALA A 116 0.78 -5.49 -16.31
N VAL A 117 1.24 -4.41 -15.67
CA VAL A 117 1.30 -4.28 -14.22
C VAL A 117 0.37 -3.15 -13.77
N VAL A 118 -0.49 -3.44 -12.81
CA VAL A 118 -1.45 -2.51 -12.25
C VAL A 118 -1.11 -2.29 -10.78
N GLY A 119 -1.05 -1.04 -10.35
CA GLY A 119 -0.71 -0.69 -8.98
C GLY A 119 -1.72 0.26 -8.34
N HIS A 120 -2.08 0.02 -7.09
CA HIS A 120 -2.91 0.91 -6.27
C HIS A 120 -2.15 1.39 -5.02
N ASP A 121 -2.28 2.67 -4.67
CA ASP A 121 -1.58 3.29 -3.52
C ASP A 121 -0.06 2.99 -3.60
N PHE A 122 0.56 2.31 -2.62
CA PHE A 122 1.98 1.96 -2.69
C PHE A 122 2.32 1.02 -3.84
N GLY A 123 1.39 0.14 -4.22
CA GLY A 123 1.54 -0.71 -5.38
C GLY A 123 1.66 0.10 -6.67
N SER A 124 1.11 1.33 -6.73
CA SER A 124 1.30 2.26 -7.85
C SER A 124 2.77 2.64 -8.02
N PHE A 125 3.48 2.96 -6.92
CA PHE A 125 4.91 3.24 -6.98
C PHE A 125 5.70 2.01 -7.45
N VAL A 126 5.40 0.82 -6.93
CA VAL A 126 6.07 -0.42 -7.37
C VAL A 126 5.81 -0.69 -8.85
N ALA A 127 4.56 -0.58 -9.31
CA ALA A 127 4.19 -0.77 -10.71
C ALA A 127 4.90 0.22 -11.65
N ALA A 128 4.97 1.50 -11.26
CA ALA A 128 5.68 2.52 -12.02
C ALA A 128 7.18 2.20 -12.14
N TRP A 129 7.83 1.80 -11.05
CA TRP A 129 9.25 1.45 -11.06
C TRP A 129 9.53 0.13 -11.77
N CYS A 130 8.62 -0.83 -11.73
CA CYS A 130 8.68 -2.04 -12.57
C CYS A 130 8.79 -1.67 -14.05
N ALA A 131 7.85 -0.83 -14.54
CA ALA A 131 7.86 -0.39 -15.94
C ALA A 131 9.05 0.51 -16.28
N LEU A 132 9.48 1.37 -15.37
CA LEU A 132 10.63 2.26 -15.59
C LEU A 132 11.96 1.49 -15.68
N VAL A 133 12.20 0.53 -14.78
CA VAL A 133 13.48 -0.17 -14.68
C VAL A 133 13.56 -1.39 -15.59
N ARG A 134 12.43 -2.04 -15.87
CA ARG A 134 12.32 -3.23 -16.74
C ARG A 134 11.19 -3.11 -17.75
N PRO A 135 11.26 -2.12 -18.67
CA PRO A 135 10.27 -1.97 -19.74
C PRO A 135 10.25 -3.18 -20.69
N ASP A 136 11.32 -3.97 -20.73
CA ASP A 136 11.40 -5.24 -21.46
C ASP A 136 10.53 -6.35 -20.85
N VAL A 137 10.20 -6.27 -19.55
CA VAL A 137 9.34 -7.23 -18.85
C VAL A 137 7.92 -6.70 -18.71
N PHE A 138 7.76 -5.45 -18.31
CA PHE A 138 6.46 -4.85 -17.99
C PHE A 138 6.00 -3.93 -19.12
N ARG A 139 5.23 -4.48 -20.07
CA ARG A 139 4.91 -3.82 -21.34
C ARG A 139 3.90 -2.68 -21.24
N SER A 140 3.05 -2.69 -20.22
CA SER A 140 2.12 -1.60 -19.93
C SER A 140 1.94 -1.44 -18.43
N VAL A 141 1.55 -0.24 -18.01
CA VAL A 141 1.35 0.11 -16.60
C VAL A 141 0.06 0.89 -16.42
N ALA A 142 -0.69 0.54 -15.37
CA ALA A 142 -1.84 1.30 -14.90
C ALA A 142 -1.63 1.69 -13.43
N LEU A 143 -1.77 2.98 -13.13
CA LEU A 143 -1.54 3.57 -11.82
C LEU A 143 -2.85 4.06 -11.22
N MET A 144 -3.20 3.61 -10.03
CA MET A 144 -4.45 3.93 -9.34
C MET A 144 -4.17 4.67 -8.03
N SER A 145 -4.88 5.79 -7.82
CA SER A 145 -4.89 6.63 -6.61
C SER A 145 -3.60 7.42 -6.33
N ALA A 146 -2.41 6.83 -6.46
CA ALA A 146 -1.14 7.50 -6.19
C ALA A 146 -0.41 7.86 -7.50
N PRO A 147 -0.10 9.15 -7.74
CA PRO A 147 0.63 9.59 -8.94
C PRO A 147 2.11 9.19 -8.86
N PHE A 148 2.74 9.07 -10.02
CA PHE A 148 4.18 8.85 -10.15
C PHE A 148 4.86 10.08 -10.74
N ALA A 149 5.74 10.73 -9.95
CA ALA A 149 6.44 11.96 -10.33
C ALA A 149 7.67 11.71 -11.24
N GLY A 150 7.95 10.46 -11.61
CA GLY A 150 9.17 10.09 -12.32
C GLY A 150 10.34 9.75 -11.38
N PRO A 151 11.47 9.27 -11.94
CA PRO A 151 12.70 9.11 -11.17
C PRO A 151 13.23 10.49 -10.71
N PRO A 152 13.96 10.56 -9.59
CA PRO A 152 14.62 11.79 -9.18
C PRO A 152 15.53 12.31 -10.31
N PRO A 153 15.54 13.63 -10.59
CA PRO A 153 16.43 14.18 -11.60
C PRO A 153 17.89 13.99 -11.16
N LEU A 154 18.75 13.67 -12.12
CA LEU A 154 20.19 13.67 -11.89
C LEU A 154 20.69 15.12 -11.87
N PRO A 155 21.60 15.49 -10.96
CA PRO A 155 22.32 16.74 -11.06
C PRO A 155 22.99 16.85 -12.44
N PHE A 156 22.86 18.01 -13.07
CA PHE A 156 23.39 18.28 -14.41
C PHE A 156 24.52 19.30 -14.32
N ASP A 157 25.54 19.14 -15.17
CA ASP A 157 26.66 20.08 -15.30
C ASP A 157 27.44 20.33 -13.98
N THR A 158 27.50 19.34 -13.09
CA THR A 158 28.07 19.52 -11.75
C THR A 158 29.60 19.58 -11.70
N ALA A 159 30.27 19.24 -12.79
CA ALA A 159 31.71 19.42 -12.93
C ALA A 159 32.08 20.91 -12.91
N ASP A 160 31.29 21.74 -13.59
CA ASP A 160 31.51 23.19 -13.72
C ASP A 160 30.57 24.02 -12.83
N ARG A 161 29.47 23.42 -12.35
CA ARG A 161 28.47 24.05 -11.49
C ARG A 161 28.17 23.17 -10.28
N PRO A 162 28.97 23.29 -9.20
CA PRO A 162 28.79 22.48 -8.00
C PRO A 162 27.33 22.47 -7.55
N ALA A 163 26.81 21.28 -7.24
CA ALA A 163 25.42 21.11 -6.84
C ALA A 163 25.12 21.96 -5.60
N LYS A 164 24.04 22.74 -5.66
CA LYS A 164 23.53 23.42 -4.47
C LYS A 164 23.00 22.36 -3.49
N PRO A 165 23.25 22.51 -2.18
CA PRO A 165 22.62 21.65 -1.18
C PRO A 165 21.10 21.68 -1.35
N LYS A 166 20.44 20.53 -1.17
CA LYS A 166 18.98 20.52 -1.05
C LYS A 166 18.60 21.35 0.17
N LEU A 167 17.67 22.30 -0.03
CA LEU A 167 17.06 23.01 1.07
C LEU A 167 16.25 22.04 1.91
N ASP A 168 16.30 22.21 3.22
CA ASP A 168 15.42 21.50 4.15
C ASP A 168 13.96 21.85 3.85
N ASP A 169 13.06 20.87 3.93
CA ASP A 169 11.62 21.11 3.79
C ASP A 169 11.04 21.49 5.16
N PRO A 170 10.74 22.78 5.41
CA PRO A 170 10.31 23.24 6.72
C PRO A 170 8.89 22.79 7.06
N VAL A 171 8.15 22.22 6.11
CA VAL A 171 6.70 22.04 6.19
C VAL A 171 6.25 21.28 7.43
N HIS A 172 7.05 20.33 7.92
CA HIS A 172 6.72 19.54 9.10
C HIS A 172 6.78 20.36 10.39
N ARG A 173 7.82 21.19 10.52
CA ARG A 173 7.95 22.14 11.64
C ARG A 173 6.85 23.20 11.57
N GLU A 174 6.55 23.69 10.37
CA GLU A 174 5.50 24.69 10.16
C GLU A 174 4.10 24.13 10.48
N LEU A 175 3.80 22.88 10.08
CA LEU A 175 2.55 22.19 10.45
C LEU A 175 2.39 22.09 11.96
N ALA A 176 3.46 21.77 12.69
CA ALA A 176 3.44 21.69 14.15
C ALA A 176 3.25 23.05 14.83
N ALA A 177 3.64 24.15 14.17
CA ALA A 177 3.53 25.50 14.68
C ALA A 177 2.20 26.20 14.35
N LEU A 178 1.29 25.56 13.59
CA LEU A 178 -0.03 26.11 13.30
C LEU A 178 -0.86 26.30 14.58
N PRO A 179 -1.82 27.24 14.60
CA PRO A 179 -2.72 27.44 15.75
C PRO A 179 -3.49 26.17 16.17
N ARG A 180 -3.84 25.32 15.20
CA ARG A 180 -4.21 23.91 15.40
C ARG A 180 -3.00 23.06 14.97
N PRO A 181 -2.14 22.62 15.90
CA PRO A 181 -0.92 21.89 15.54
C PRO A 181 -1.22 20.60 14.76
N ARG A 182 -0.50 20.40 13.65
CA ARG A 182 -0.69 19.27 12.74
C ARG A 182 0.60 18.46 12.52
N LYS A 183 0.45 17.25 11.98
CA LYS A 183 1.55 16.41 11.44
C LYS A 183 1.13 15.66 10.19
N HIS A 184 2.09 15.40 9.30
CA HIS A 184 1.82 14.62 8.08
C HIS A 184 1.80 13.12 8.38
N TYR A 185 0.81 12.39 7.83
CA TYR A 185 0.59 10.98 8.16
C TYR A 185 1.79 10.07 7.82
N GLN A 186 2.48 10.33 6.69
CA GLN A 186 3.65 9.52 6.29
C GLN A 186 4.78 9.58 7.33
N TRP A 187 4.93 10.74 7.99
CA TRP A 187 5.96 10.95 9.00
C TRP A 187 5.56 10.26 10.29
N TYR A 188 4.29 10.36 10.68
CA TYR A 188 3.73 9.59 11.77
C TYR A 188 3.93 8.08 11.56
N TYR A 189 3.61 7.55 10.37
CA TYR A 189 3.81 6.15 10.00
C TYR A 189 5.26 5.69 10.01
N SER A 190 6.21 6.63 9.96
CA SER A 190 7.62 6.31 10.06
C SER A 190 8.14 6.24 11.49
N THR A 191 7.32 6.59 12.48
CA THR A 191 7.71 6.54 13.89
C THR A 191 7.66 5.13 14.45
N ARG A 192 8.43 4.91 15.52
CA ARG A 192 8.50 3.62 16.23
C ARG A 192 7.15 3.15 16.79
N HIS A 193 6.31 4.10 17.20
CA HIS A 193 5.06 3.79 17.89
C HIS A 193 3.90 3.48 16.94
N ALA A 194 3.96 3.91 15.67
CA ALA A 194 2.84 3.80 14.73
C ALA A 194 2.30 2.37 14.56
N ASN A 195 3.18 1.35 14.53
CA ASN A 195 2.72 -0.03 14.49
C ASN A 195 1.91 -0.39 15.75
N ALA A 196 2.42 -0.06 16.94
CA ALA A 196 1.77 -0.40 18.20
C ALA A 196 0.44 0.34 18.34
N ASP A 197 0.39 1.64 18.00
CA ASP A 197 -0.84 2.44 18.04
C ASP A 197 -1.95 1.84 17.17
N MET A 198 -1.60 1.36 15.97
CA MET A 198 -2.58 0.80 15.02
C MET A 198 -2.93 -0.66 15.33
N HIS A 199 -1.94 -1.47 15.73
CA HIS A 199 -2.12 -2.89 16.02
C HIS A 199 -2.84 -3.10 17.36
N HIS A 200 -2.68 -2.18 18.30
CA HIS A 200 -3.27 -2.25 19.65
C HIS A 200 -4.24 -1.09 19.88
N ALA A 201 -4.89 -0.63 18.79
CA ALA A 201 -5.91 0.39 18.84
C ALA A 201 -6.96 0.06 19.92
N PRO A 202 -7.37 1.02 20.77
CA PRO A 202 -8.35 0.77 21.84
C PRO A 202 -9.69 0.21 21.35
N GLN A 203 -10.12 0.60 20.15
CA GLN A 203 -11.31 0.08 19.47
C GLN A 203 -11.11 -1.32 18.85
N GLY A 204 -9.91 -1.89 18.92
CA GLY A 204 -9.54 -3.12 18.24
C GLY A 204 -9.22 -2.91 16.75
N VAL A 205 -8.46 -3.84 16.17
CA VAL A 205 -7.99 -3.76 14.76
C VAL A 205 -9.15 -3.74 13.77
N HIS A 206 -10.25 -4.43 14.07
CA HIS A 206 -11.41 -4.49 13.18
C HIS A 206 -12.07 -3.13 13.02
N ASP A 207 -12.48 -2.48 14.12
CA ASP A 207 -13.12 -1.17 14.07
C ASP A 207 -12.15 -0.08 13.64
N PHE A 208 -10.87 -0.20 14.00
CA PHE A 208 -9.82 0.65 13.44
C PHE A 208 -9.82 0.60 11.90
N LEU A 209 -9.77 -0.59 11.30
CA LEU A 209 -9.78 -0.72 9.84
C LEU A 209 -11.12 -0.29 9.24
N ARG A 210 -12.26 -0.55 9.90
CA ARG A 210 -13.59 -0.06 9.45
C ARG A 210 -13.58 1.45 9.31
N ALA A 211 -13.18 2.15 10.37
CA ALA A 211 -13.12 3.60 10.41
C ALA A 211 -12.09 4.15 9.43
N TYR A 212 -10.90 3.52 9.37
CA TYR A 212 -9.83 3.91 8.44
C TYR A 212 -10.28 3.84 6.97
N TYR A 213 -10.90 2.73 6.58
CA TYR A 213 -11.38 2.53 5.22
C TYR A 213 -12.57 3.44 4.90
N HIS A 214 -13.51 3.64 5.82
CA HIS A 214 -14.63 4.56 5.64
C HIS A 214 -14.13 5.99 5.43
N HIS A 215 -13.30 6.52 6.34
CA HIS A 215 -12.78 7.90 6.28
C HIS A 215 -12.06 8.20 4.96
N LYS A 216 -11.47 7.18 4.31
CA LYS A 216 -10.75 7.30 3.03
C LYS A 216 -11.58 6.89 1.81
N SER A 217 -12.83 6.44 1.97
CA SER A 217 -13.69 5.98 0.86
C SER A 217 -14.66 7.06 0.39
N ALA A 218 -15.30 6.81 -0.75
CA ALA A 218 -16.37 7.66 -1.26
C ALA A 218 -17.62 7.72 -0.35
N ASP A 219 -17.74 6.82 0.63
CA ASP A 219 -18.88 6.83 1.57
C ASP A 219 -18.73 7.95 2.62
N TRP A 220 -17.49 8.36 2.94
CA TRP A 220 -17.27 9.44 3.88
C TRP A 220 -17.61 10.78 3.24
N LYS A 221 -18.69 11.40 3.73
CA LYS A 221 -19.27 12.65 3.20
C LYS A 221 -18.32 13.85 3.24
N GLY A 222 -17.28 13.80 4.07
CA GLY A 222 -16.25 14.83 4.16
C GLY A 222 -15.29 14.89 2.97
N ASN A 223 -15.33 13.90 2.07
CA ASN A 223 -14.49 13.89 0.86
C ASN A 223 -14.96 14.93 -0.15
N GLN A 224 -14.29 16.08 -0.14
CA GLN A 224 -14.48 17.19 -1.08
C GLN A 224 -13.14 17.48 -1.76
N PRO A 225 -12.82 16.82 -2.90
CA PRO A 225 -11.52 16.98 -3.54
C PRO A 225 -11.37 18.35 -4.22
N TYR A 226 -10.23 19.00 -3.98
CA TYR A 226 -9.83 20.24 -4.65
C TYR A 226 -8.30 20.30 -4.76
N PRO A 227 -7.74 21.02 -5.76
CA PRO A 227 -6.31 21.20 -5.87
C PRO A 227 -5.79 22.15 -4.78
N LEU A 228 -4.69 21.77 -4.12
CA LEU A 228 -3.94 22.67 -3.25
C LEU A 228 -3.17 23.72 -4.07
N LYS A 229 -2.97 24.91 -3.52
CA LYS A 229 -2.27 26.00 -4.22
C LYS A 229 -0.75 25.88 -4.14
N SER A 230 -0.24 25.30 -3.05
CA SER A 230 1.19 25.20 -2.77
C SER A 230 1.51 24.13 -1.73
N TRP A 231 2.78 23.72 -1.67
CA TRP A 231 3.31 22.89 -0.61
C TRP A 231 3.72 23.74 0.61
N THR A 232 2.70 24.22 1.33
CA THR A 232 2.87 25.06 2.52
C THR A 232 1.99 24.54 3.65
N ALA A 233 2.39 24.69 4.91
CA ALA A 233 1.65 24.14 6.04
C ALA A 233 0.17 24.57 6.07
N SER A 234 -0.14 25.84 5.76
CA SER A 234 -1.51 26.36 5.74
C SER A 234 -2.39 25.73 4.64
N GLU A 235 -1.82 25.44 3.47
CA GLU A 235 -2.52 24.75 2.38
C GLU A 235 -2.71 23.26 2.71
N LEU A 236 -1.65 22.58 3.19
CA LEU A 236 -1.73 21.18 3.58
C LEU A 236 -2.73 20.95 4.73
N ALA A 237 -2.84 21.88 5.67
CA ALA A 237 -3.77 21.78 6.80
C ALA A 237 -5.26 21.74 6.40
N LYS A 238 -5.59 22.06 5.15
CA LYS A 238 -6.95 21.92 4.59
C LYS A 238 -7.27 20.48 4.20
N LEU A 239 -6.27 19.63 4.02
CA LEU A 239 -6.48 18.20 3.74
C LEU A 239 -7.19 17.53 4.93
N PRO A 240 -7.96 16.46 4.66
CA PRO A 240 -8.55 15.64 5.71
C PRO A 240 -7.51 15.17 6.75
N THR A 241 -7.97 14.91 7.97
CA THR A 241 -7.10 14.55 9.09
C THR A 241 -6.39 13.22 8.91
N TYR A 242 -6.87 12.35 8.01
CA TYR A 242 -6.15 11.12 7.65
C TYR A 242 -4.91 11.34 6.77
N TYR A 243 -4.72 12.54 6.20
CA TYR A 243 -3.48 12.97 5.54
C TYR A 243 -2.67 13.93 6.43
N VAL A 244 -3.34 14.93 7.01
CA VAL A 244 -2.72 15.94 7.88
C VAL A 244 -3.39 15.90 9.24
N MET A 245 -2.83 15.04 10.10
CA MET A 245 -3.37 14.66 11.40
C MET A 245 -3.20 15.80 12.41
N ASP A 246 -4.05 15.80 13.44
CA ASP A 246 -3.75 16.59 14.65
C ASP A 246 -2.46 16.07 15.30
N LEU A 247 -1.58 16.99 15.70
CA LEU A 247 -0.25 16.65 16.23
C LEU A 247 -0.34 15.71 17.44
N ALA A 248 -1.31 15.96 18.32
CA ALA A 248 -1.52 15.22 19.56
C ALA A 248 -2.13 13.82 19.38
N ARG A 249 -2.60 13.47 18.17
CA ARG A 249 -3.37 12.24 17.94
C ARG A 249 -2.60 11.21 17.14
N ASN A 250 -2.82 9.93 17.42
CA ASN A 250 -2.35 8.84 16.58
C ASN A 250 -3.37 8.50 15.47
N MET A 251 -3.04 7.58 14.57
CA MET A 251 -3.94 7.26 13.45
C MET A 251 -5.22 6.56 13.91
N ALA A 252 -5.13 5.67 14.91
CA ALA A 252 -6.29 4.98 15.44
C ALA A 252 -7.30 5.93 16.07
N GLU A 253 -6.83 6.91 16.85
CA GLU A 253 -7.65 7.99 17.41
C GLU A 253 -8.22 8.88 16.31
N THR A 254 -7.41 9.25 15.31
CA THR A 254 -7.81 10.13 14.22
C THR A 254 -8.99 9.57 13.43
N VAL A 255 -8.95 8.27 13.10
CA VAL A 255 -10.04 7.67 12.32
C VAL A 255 -11.23 7.24 13.17
N ALA A 256 -11.05 6.97 14.46
CA ALA A 256 -12.15 6.57 15.34
C ALA A 256 -13.32 7.56 15.37
N GLU A 257 -13.04 8.86 15.21
CA GLU A 257 -14.09 9.90 15.11
C GLU A 257 -14.95 9.79 13.86
N GLU A 258 -14.45 9.13 12.84
CA GLU A 258 -15.10 8.96 11.54
C GLU A 258 -15.60 7.52 11.34
N MET A 259 -15.83 6.79 12.45
CA MET A 259 -16.47 5.48 12.44
C MET A 259 -17.89 5.62 11.87
N PRO A 260 -18.25 4.87 10.81
CA PRO A 260 -19.62 4.87 10.30
C PRO A 260 -20.58 4.29 11.36
N ASP A 261 -21.83 4.76 11.37
CA ASP A 261 -22.85 4.18 12.23
C ASP A 261 -23.23 2.74 11.81
N THR A 262 -23.95 2.03 12.68
CA THR A 262 -24.35 0.64 12.44
C THR A 262 -25.15 0.43 11.16
N ALA A 263 -25.97 1.42 10.76
CA ALA A 263 -26.75 1.32 9.53
C ALA A 263 -25.83 1.42 8.30
N ALA A 264 -24.92 2.39 8.29
CA ALA A 264 -23.90 2.53 7.24
C ALA A 264 -22.97 1.31 7.15
N ILE A 265 -22.63 0.68 8.29
CA ILE A 265 -21.87 -0.58 8.30
C ILE A 265 -22.66 -1.72 7.65
N ALA A 266 -23.93 -1.88 8.02
CA ALA A 266 -24.81 -2.91 7.47
C ALA A 266 -25.05 -2.73 5.96
N ASP A 267 -25.14 -1.48 5.51
CA ASP A 267 -25.38 -1.13 4.11
C ASP A 267 -24.11 -1.15 3.22
N ASN A 268 -22.92 -1.36 3.80
CA ASN A 268 -21.67 -1.33 3.05
C ASN A 268 -21.52 -2.56 2.13
N LYS A 269 -21.77 -2.35 0.83
CA LYS A 269 -21.67 -3.41 -0.20
C LYS A 269 -20.26 -3.62 -0.74
N TRP A 270 -19.40 -2.61 -0.69
CA TRP A 270 -18.07 -2.69 -1.29
C TRP A 270 -17.04 -3.33 -0.34
N LEU A 271 -17.23 -3.20 0.97
CA LEU A 271 -16.49 -3.90 2.02
C LEU A 271 -17.45 -4.33 3.16
N PRO A 272 -18.26 -5.38 2.92
CA PRO A 272 -19.11 -5.95 3.96
C PRO A 272 -18.29 -6.47 5.14
N ASP A 273 -18.92 -6.56 6.30
CA ASP A 273 -18.24 -6.86 7.57
C ASP A 273 -17.48 -8.19 7.59
N ASN A 274 -18.08 -9.24 7.02
CA ASN A 274 -17.42 -10.53 6.86
C ASN A 274 -16.15 -10.48 6.00
N GLN A 275 -16.07 -9.55 5.04
CA GLN A 275 -14.88 -9.35 4.22
C GLN A 275 -13.85 -8.46 4.91
N LEU A 276 -14.28 -7.46 5.69
CA LEU A 276 -13.40 -6.69 6.56
C LEU A 276 -12.75 -7.59 7.61
N ALA A 277 -13.48 -8.57 8.14
CA ALA A 277 -12.99 -9.53 9.13
C ALA A 277 -11.73 -10.28 8.65
N PHE A 278 -11.62 -10.52 7.34
CA PHE A 278 -10.41 -11.09 6.74
C PHE A 278 -9.20 -10.14 6.89
N TYR A 279 -9.33 -8.87 6.51
CA TYR A 279 -8.26 -7.89 6.71
C TYR A 279 -7.88 -7.77 8.19
N SER A 280 -8.87 -7.63 9.07
CA SER A 280 -8.61 -7.46 10.49
C SER A 280 -7.91 -8.68 11.09
N ALA A 281 -8.26 -9.89 10.68
CA ALA A 281 -7.58 -11.11 11.15
C ALA A 281 -6.12 -11.18 10.68
N GLU A 282 -5.84 -10.82 9.42
CA GLU A 282 -4.47 -10.80 8.90
C GLU A 282 -3.63 -9.72 9.61
N TYR A 283 -4.13 -8.49 9.74
CA TYR A 283 -3.43 -7.41 10.43
C TYR A 283 -3.32 -7.62 11.95
N ALA A 284 -4.29 -8.26 12.59
CA ALA A 284 -4.16 -8.68 13.98
C ALA A 284 -3.03 -9.70 14.17
N ARG A 285 -2.79 -10.56 13.17
CA ARG A 285 -1.71 -11.55 13.18
C ARG A 285 -0.35 -10.95 12.85
N THR A 286 -0.26 -10.05 11.87
CA THR A 286 1.03 -9.54 11.36
C THR A 286 1.45 -8.21 11.94
N GLY A 287 0.53 -7.45 12.52
CA GLY A 287 0.70 -6.02 12.72
C GLY A 287 0.80 -5.27 11.38
N PHE A 288 1.21 -4.01 11.46
CA PHE A 288 1.34 -3.08 10.32
C PHE A 288 2.80 -2.78 9.97
N GLN A 289 3.76 -3.19 10.81
CA GLN A 289 5.16 -2.77 10.70
C GLN A 289 5.77 -3.05 9.32
N GLY A 290 5.42 -4.18 8.69
CA GLY A 290 5.91 -4.52 7.35
C GLY A 290 5.55 -3.47 6.30
N GLY A 291 4.28 -3.03 6.25
CA GLY A 291 3.87 -1.92 5.40
C GLY A 291 4.42 -0.56 5.85
N LEU A 292 4.61 -0.35 7.17
CA LEU A 292 5.23 0.87 7.69
C LEU A 292 6.70 1.00 7.30
N GLN A 293 7.41 -0.10 7.01
CA GLN A 293 8.77 -0.03 6.46
C GLN A 293 8.83 0.68 5.10
N TRP A 294 7.77 0.60 4.29
CA TRP A 294 7.72 1.25 2.99
C TRP A 294 7.68 2.77 3.14
N TYR A 295 6.91 3.27 4.11
CA TYR A 295 6.96 4.69 4.49
C TYR A 295 8.37 5.04 4.97
N ARG A 296 8.95 4.27 5.90
CA ARG A 296 10.29 4.56 6.45
C ARG A 296 11.38 4.64 5.38
N CYS A 297 11.35 3.82 4.33
CA CYS A 297 12.25 3.95 3.19
C CYS A 297 12.10 5.32 2.50
N GLY A 298 10.87 5.82 2.33
CA GLY A 298 10.62 7.14 1.75
C GLY A 298 11.07 8.31 2.64
N THR A 299 11.06 8.15 3.96
CA THR A 299 11.27 9.26 4.92
C THR A 299 12.69 9.34 5.48
N SER A 300 13.37 8.20 5.60
CA SER A 300 14.75 8.12 6.13
C SER A 300 15.82 8.52 5.12
N GLY A 301 15.45 8.78 3.86
CA GLY A 301 16.39 9.07 2.78
C GLY A 301 17.33 7.91 2.44
N ALA A 302 17.02 6.69 2.91
CA ALA A 302 17.85 5.49 2.77
C ALA A 302 17.50 4.67 1.52
#